data_AF-A0A0Q7W6C8-F1
#
_entry.id   AF-A0A0Q7W6C8-F1
#
_cell.length_a   1.000
_cell.length_b   1.000
_cell.length_c   1.000
_cell.angle_alpha   90.00
_cell.angle_beta   90.00
_cell.angle_gamma   90.00
#
_symmetry.space_group_name_H-M   'P 1'
#
loop_
_entity.id
_entity.type
_entity.pdbx_description
1 polymer ?
#
loop_
_entity_poly.entity_id
_entity_poly.type
_entity_poly.pdbx_seq_one_letter_code
_entity_poly.pdbx_strand_id
1 'polypeptide(L)'
;MLKTVSAAVALLFLAGAAYAQDPDRAPPADARKLSEIVAKVEQRDGFRYIDDIEWDDGAYEVTYYTTDKAKVEIRFDPVTGDPK
;
A
#
# COMPACT_ATOMS: atom_id res chain seq x y z
N MET A 1 -3.74 -61.16 -29.04
CA MET A 1 -3.88 -60.04 -29.99
C MET A 1 -3.84 -58.75 -29.18
N LEU A 2 -2.73 -58.03 -29.26
CA LEU A 2 -2.40 -56.84 -28.48
C LEU A 2 -3.13 -55.62 -29.08
N LYS A 3 -3.98 -54.94 -28.31
CA LYS A 3 -4.70 -53.73 -28.73
C LYS A 3 -4.28 -52.55 -27.86
N THR A 4 -3.44 -51.69 -28.47
CA THR A 4 -3.32 -50.23 -28.29
C THR A 4 -3.26 -49.67 -26.87
N VAL A 5 -2.04 -49.35 -26.43
CA VAL A 5 -1.78 -48.41 -25.32
C VAL A 5 -2.18 -47.02 -25.80
N SER A 6 -3.23 -46.44 -25.21
CA SER A 6 -3.57 -45.03 -25.40
C SER A 6 -2.80 -44.20 -24.37
N ALA A 7 -1.79 -43.47 -24.84
CA ALA A 7 -1.11 -42.45 -24.07
C ALA A 7 -2.01 -41.20 -24.00
N ALA A 8 -2.56 -40.91 -22.82
CA ALA A 8 -3.19 -39.63 -22.53
C ALA A 8 -2.46 -39.01 -21.33
N VAL A 9 -1.34 -38.35 -21.61
CA VAL A 9 -0.71 -37.45 -20.64
C VAL A 9 -1.55 -36.17 -20.66
N ALA A 10 -2.52 -36.09 -19.76
CA ALA A 10 -3.21 -34.85 -19.46
C ALA A 10 -2.23 -33.94 -18.69
N LEU A 11 -1.54 -33.04 -19.39
CA LEU A 11 -0.94 -31.86 -18.77
C LEU A 11 -2.08 -30.98 -18.24
N LEU A 12 -2.52 -31.25 -17.01
CA LEU A 12 -3.27 -30.29 -16.22
C LEU A 12 -2.29 -29.17 -15.85
N PHE A 13 -2.30 -28.10 -16.64
CA PHE A 13 -1.91 -26.78 -16.18
C PHE A 13 -2.78 -26.44 -14.97
N LEU A 14 -2.32 -26.81 -13.79
CA LEU A 14 -2.70 -26.14 -12.55
C LEU A 14 -2.13 -24.74 -12.68
N ALA A 15 -2.88 -23.87 -13.38
CA ALA A 15 -2.75 -22.45 -13.27
C ALA A 15 -2.87 -22.16 -11.77
N GLY A 16 -1.73 -21.92 -11.11
CA GLY A 16 -1.72 -21.47 -9.75
C GLY A 16 -2.64 -20.27 -9.69
N ALA A 17 -3.67 -20.33 -8.85
CA ALA A 17 -4.41 -19.15 -8.49
C ALA A 17 -3.37 -18.17 -7.93
N ALA A 18 -2.95 -17.22 -8.76
CA ALA A 18 -2.30 -16.02 -8.27
C ALA A 18 -3.37 -15.34 -7.44
N TYR A 19 -3.34 -15.56 -6.12
CA TYR A 19 -4.22 -14.87 -5.20
C TYR A 19 -4.03 -13.37 -5.46
N ALA A 20 -5.08 -12.76 -6.01
CA ALA A 20 -5.16 -11.35 -6.27
C ALA A 20 -4.95 -10.60 -4.94
N GLN A 21 -4.29 -9.45 -5.06
CA GLN A 21 -3.90 -8.56 -3.98
C GLN A 21 -5.02 -8.41 -2.95
N ASP A 22 -4.66 -8.60 -1.67
CA ASP A 22 -5.49 -8.27 -0.52
C ASP A 22 -6.11 -6.87 -0.73
N PRO A 23 -7.45 -6.75 -0.86
CA PRO A 23 -8.11 -5.49 -1.16
C PRO A 23 -7.86 -4.43 -0.08
N ASP A 24 -7.51 -4.86 1.14
CA ASP A 24 -7.20 -3.97 2.26
C ASP A 24 -5.78 -3.38 2.17
N ARG A 25 -4.95 -3.87 1.23
CA ARG A 25 -3.58 -3.39 1.06
C ARG A 25 -3.44 -2.11 0.24
N ALA A 26 -4.50 -1.69 -0.43
CA ALA A 26 -4.52 -0.45 -1.19
C ALA A 26 -5.42 0.60 -0.51
N PRO A 27 -5.08 1.89 -0.62
CA PRO A 27 -5.98 2.97 -0.23
C PRO A 27 -7.36 2.85 -0.90
N PRO A 28 -8.45 3.27 -0.23
CA PRO A 28 -9.80 3.23 -0.81
C PRO A 28 -9.89 4.13 -2.06
N ALA A 29 -10.86 3.86 -2.92
CA ALA A 29 -10.96 4.52 -4.23
C ALA A 29 -11.19 6.05 -4.17
N ASP A 30 -11.77 6.53 -3.07
CA ASP A 30 -12.03 7.94 -2.76
C ASP A 30 -10.94 8.56 -1.88
N ALA A 31 -9.84 7.85 -1.62
CA ALA A 31 -8.68 8.41 -0.94
C ALA A 31 -8.12 9.62 -1.72
N ARG A 32 -7.66 10.63 -0.97
CA ARG A 32 -6.83 11.69 -1.51
C ARG A 32 -5.56 11.11 -2.10
N LYS A 33 -5.03 11.80 -3.12
CA LYS A 33 -3.71 11.46 -3.65
C LYS A 33 -2.68 11.59 -2.55
N LEU A 34 -1.72 10.66 -2.48
CA LEU A 34 -0.63 10.73 -1.52
C LEU A 34 0.11 12.07 -1.56
N SER A 35 0.26 12.66 -2.75
CA SER A 35 0.86 14.00 -2.92
C SER A 35 0.15 15.11 -2.16
N GLU A 36 -1.16 15.01 -1.95
CA GLU A 36 -1.93 15.98 -1.14
C GLU A 36 -1.61 15.85 0.35
N ILE A 37 -1.40 14.63 0.84
CA ILE A 37 -0.96 14.37 2.22
C ILE A 37 0.46 14.90 2.43
N VAL A 38 1.36 14.63 1.48
CA VAL A 38 2.73 15.16 1.48
C VAL A 38 2.72 16.68 1.52
N ALA A 39 1.94 17.33 0.65
CA ALA A 39 1.84 18.80 0.63
C ALA A 39 1.34 19.38 1.97
N LYS A 40 0.41 18.70 2.66
CA LYS A 40 -0.04 19.11 4.01
C LYS A 40 1.09 18.98 5.04
N VAL A 41 1.90 17.92 4.98
CA VAL A 41 3.03 17.71 5.90
C VAL A 41 4.13 18.73 5.68
N GLU A 42 4.47 19.02 4.42
CA GLU A 42 5.50 20.01 4.06
C GLU A 42 5.14 21.45 4.51
N GLN A 43 3.86 21.74 4.72
CA GLN A 43 3.37 23.03 5.21
C GLN A 43 3.39 23.16 6.75
N ARG A 44 3.73 22.10 7.49
CA ARG A 44 3.75 22.15 8.96
C ARG A 44 4.92 22.96 9.48
N ASP A 45 4.69 23.64 10.60
CA ASP A 45 5.71 24.45 11.26
C ASP A 45 6.94 23.62 11.61
N GLY A 46 8.11 24.15 11.25
CA GLY A 46 9.39 23.51 11.51
C GLY A 46 9.66 22.27 10.68
N PHE A 47 8.84 21.92 9.68
CA PHE A 47 9.11 20.81 8.75
C PHE A 47 10.52 20.91 8.16
N ARG A 48 11.23 19.77 8.12
CA ARG A 48 12.58 19.67 7.55
C ARG A 48 12.65 18.66 6.41
N TYR A 49 12.26 17.42 6.65
CA TYR A 49 12.19 16.37 5.62
C TYR A 49 11.28 15.22 6.07
N ILE A 50 10.69 14.52 5.11
CA ILE A 50 9.97 13.25 5.33
C ILE A 50 10.99 12.12 5.39
N ASP A 51 10.87 11.27 6.39
CA ASP A 51 11.70 10.07 6.57
C ASP A 51 11.05 8.87 5.88
N ASP A 52 9.75 8.67 6.12
CA ASP A 52 9.00 7.53 5.59
C ASP A 52 7.51 7.83 5.43
N ILE A 53 6.86 7.10 4.53
CA ILE A 53 5.41 7.09 4.36
C ILE A 53 4.92 5.66 4.12
N GLU A 54 4.05 5.18 5.01
CA GLU A 54 3.48 3.84 4.95
C GLU A 54 1.95 3.86 4.82
N TRP A 55 1.39 2.88 4.11
CA TRP A 55 -0.04 2.57 4.14
C TRP A 55 -0.27 1.39 5.08
N ASP A 56 -0.92 1.65 6.21
CA ASP A 56 -1.19 0.65 7.24
C ASP A 56 -2.48 0.98 8.02
N ASP A 57 -3.23 -0.06 8.40
CA ASP A 57 -4.49 0.03 9.16
C ASP A 57 -5.46 1.12 8.63
N GLY A 58 -5.60 1.18 7.31
CA GLY A 58 -6.51 2.12 6.63
C GLY A 58 -6.07 3.59 6.70
N ALA A 59 -4.80 3.88 6.97
CA ALA A 59 -4.26 5.23 7.09
C ALA A 59 -2.92 5.39 6.38
N TYR A 60 -2.60 6.65 6.02
CA TYR A 60 -1.23 7.01 5.66
C TYR A 60 -0.48 7.40 6.93
N GLU A 61 0.50 6.61 7.34
CA GLU A 61 1.44 7.00 8.38
C GLU A 61 2.59 7.78 7.76
N VAL A 62 2.77 9.03 8.17
CA VAL A 62 3.87 9.86 7.71
C VAL A 62 4.80 10.14 8.88
N THR A 63 6.05 9.70 8.72
CA THR A 63 7.14 10.07 9.61
C THR A 63 7.94 11.21 8.98
N TYR A 64 8.13 12.30 9.72
CA TYR A 64 8.97 13.41 9.29
C TYR A 64 9.80 13.98 10.45
N TYR A 65 10.84 14.73 10.11
CA TYR A 65 11.68 15.44 11.07
C TYR A 65 11.48 16.94 10.97
N THR A 66 11.64 17.60 12.11
CA THR A 66 11.61 19.06 12.23
C THR A 66 13.02 19.66 12.33
N THR A 67 13.12 20.98 12.21
CA THR A 67 14.40 21.71 12.24
C THR A 67 15.13 21.61 13.59
N ASP A 68 14.40 21.41 14.68
CA ASP A 68 14.94 21.14 16.03
C ASP A 68 15.32 19.65 16.24
N LYS A 69 15.24 18.84 15.18
CA LYS A 69 15.58 17.41 15.14
C LYS A 69 14.58 16.49 15.85
N ALA A 70 13.38 16.96 16.16
CA ALA A 70 12.33 16.06 16.63
C ALA A 70 11.84 15.14 15.50
N LYS A 71 11.52 13.88 15.84
CA LYS A 71 10.80 12.93 14.99
C LYS A 71 9.31 13.10 15.26
N VAL A 72 8.51 13.25 14.22
CA VAL A 72 7.06 13.35 14.32
C VAL A 72 6.44 12.28 13.42
N GLU A 73 5.47 11.57 13.97
CA GLU A 73 4.74 10.49 13.29
C GLU A 73 3.25 10.84 13.37
N ILE A 74 2.57 10.83 12.23
CA ILE A 74 1.15 11.21 12.13
C ILE A 74 0.45 10.24 11.20
N ARG A 75 -0.68 9.68 11.65
CA ARG A 75 -1.59 8.89 10.82
C ARG A 75 -2.66 9.80 10.25
N PHE A 76 -2.82 9.79 8.94
CA PHE A 76 -3.81 10.57 8.21
C PHE A 76 -4.94 9.67 7.73
N ASP A 77 -6.17 10.10 7.98
CA ASP A 77 -7.35 9.54 7.34
C ASP A 77 -7.27 9.80 5.82
N PRO A 78 -7.37 8.76 4.99
CA PRO A 78 -7.11 8.89 3.55
C PRO A 78 -8.19 9.66 2.81
N VAL A 79 -9.43 9.69 3.32
CA VAL A 79 -10.57 10.33 2.64
C VAL A 79 -10.61 11.82 2.94
N THR A 80 -10.48 12.19 4.21
CA THR A 80 -10.47 13.59 4.67
C THR A 80 -9.10 14.23 4.46
N GLY A 81 -8.02 13.45 4.57
CA GLY A 81 -6.64 13.90 4.59
C GLY A 81 -6.23 14.56 5.91
N ASP A 82 -7.02 14.39 6.97
CA ASP A 82 -6.77 15.00 8.27
C ASP A 82 -6.19 13.97 9.24
N PRO A 83 -5.47 14.40 10.31
CA PRO A 83 -4.96 13.47 11.31
C PRO A 83 -6.09 12.66 11.97
N LYS A 84 -5.88 11.35 12.13
CA LYS A 84 -6.77 10.38 12.80
C LYS A 84 -6.48 10.29 14.29
#